data_AF-X1EUU4-F1
#
_entry.id   AF-X1EUU4-F1
#
_cell.length_a   1.000
_cell.length_b   1.000
_cell.length_c   1.000
_cell.angle_alpha   90.00
_cell.angle_beta   90.00
_cell.angle_gamma   90.00
#
_symmetry.space_group_name_H-M   'P 1'
#
loop_
_entity.id
_entity.type
_entity.pdbx_description
1 polymer ?
#
loop_
_entity_poly.entity_id
_entity_poly.type
_entity_poly.pdbx_seq_one_letter_code
_entity_poly.pdbx_strand_id
1 'polypeptide(L)'
;EAAMHVLVGIFWPRNPYTRRYKMMDFDHNKEVKIDWVSGACMGLRKRALDEVGLFDERYYMYVEDLDLCKRMWNAGWEVRYFPRATVVHYLGGSTKGTGVELFYQQQKSVFRYFLKNYGYSWRVILIPLLAIALGFRVLVFFIIKNYEKFIKRK
;
A
#
# COMPACT_ATOMS: atom_id res chain seq x y z
N GLU A 1 13.05 2.56 4.29
CA GLU A 1 13.20 1.12 3.98
C GLU A 1 12.40 0.67 2.75
N ALA A 2 11.11 1.01 2.65
CA ALA A 2 10.27 0.67 1.50
C ALA A 2 10.84 1.11 0.13
N ALA A 3 11.39 2.33 0.01
CA ALA A 3 12.00 2.81 -1.23
C ALA A 3 13.20 1.94 -1.66
N MET A 4 14.07 1.57 -0.72
CA MET A 4 15.22 0.70 -0.98
C MET A 4 14.79 -0.73 -1.33
N HIS A 5 13.72 -1.24 -0.71
CA HIS A 5 13.12 -2.51 -1.10
C HIS A 5 12.70 -2.50 -2.58
N VAL A 6 12.02 -1.45 -3.03
CA VAL A 6 11.55 -1.33 -4.42
C VAL A 6 12.73 -1.26 -5.40
N LEU A 7 13.78 -0.49 -5.09
CA LEU A 7 14.91 -0.30 -5.99
C LEU A 7 15.83 -1.52 -6.08
N VAL A 8 16.16 -2.13 -4.93
CA VAL A 8 17.20 -3.16 -4.83
C VAL A 8 16.62 -4.57 -4.77
N GLY A 9 15.36 -4.72 -4.31
CA GLY A 9 14.73 -6.02 -4.07
C GLY A 9 14.52 -6.88 -5.31
N ILE A 10 14.48 -6.27 -6.51
CA ILE A 10 14.37 -7.00 -7.78
C ILE A 10 15.65 -7.80 -8.07
N PHE A 11 16.82 -7.19 -7.85
CA PHE A 11 18.13 -7.79 -8.16
C PHE A 11 18.73 -8.53 -6.98
N TRP A 12 18.40 -8.13 -5.75
CA TRP A 12 18.86 -8.77 -4.52
C TRP A 12 17.69 -9.00 -3.54
N PRO A 13 16.92 -10.10 -3.70
CA PRO A 13 15.67 -10.32 -2.97
C PRO A 13 15.78 -10.45 -1.45
N ARG A 14 16.97 -10.79 -0.93
CA ARG A 14 17.23 -10.96 0.52
C ARG A 14 18.11 -9.86 1.11
N ASN A 15 18.23 -8.70 0.46
CA ASN A 15 18.99 -7.57 0.98
C ASN A 15 18.40 -7.06 2.33
N PRO A 16 19.19 -6.38 3.18
CA PRO A 16 18.75 -5.92 4.50
C PRO A 16 17.47 -5.08 4.48
N TYR A 17 17.29 -4.20 3.49
CA TYR A 17 16.09 -3.37 3.38
C TYR A 17 14.84 -4.19 3.05
N THR A 18 14.96 -5.19 2.18
CA THR A 18 13.86 -6.10 1.85
C THR A 18 13.50 -6.98 3.04
N ARG A 19 14.50 -7.49 3.78
CA ARG A 19 14.26 -8.29 5.00
C ARG A 19 13.49 -7.51 6.05
N ARG A 20 13.87 -6.25 6.30
CA ARG A 20 13.15 -5.37 7.22
C ARG A 20 11.75 -5.00 6.72
N TYR A 21 11.63 -4.61 5.44
CA TYR A 21 10.34 -4.25 4.85
C TYR A 21 9.32 -5.38 4.92
N LYS A 22 9.76 -6.62 4.64
CA LYS A 22 8.91 -7.82 4.73
C LYS A 22 8.86 -8.43 6.13
N MET A 23 9.51 -7.82 7.12
CA MET A 23 9.65 -8.33 8.48
C MET A 23 10.09 -9.81 8.53
N MET A 24 10.99 -10.23 7.63
CA MET A 24 11.40 -11.64 7.52
C MET A 24 12.11 -12.18 8.76
N ASP A 25 12.72 -11.29 9.54
CA ASP A 25 13.48 -11.60 10.76
C ASP A 25 12.65 -11.38 12.04
N PHE A 26 11.40 -10.97 11.90
CA PHE A 26 10.52 -10.71 13.03
C PHE A 26 9.92 -12.01 13.56
N ASP A 27 9.90 -12.17 14.88
CA ASP A 27 9.14 -13.24 15.52
C ASP A 27 7.64 -12.88 15.49
N HIS A 28 6.92 -13.53 14.58
CA HIS A 28 5.51 -13.27 14.32
C HIS A 28 4.58 -13.70 15.48
N ASN A 29 5.11 -14.22 16.58
CA ASN A 29 4.35 -14.45 17.80
C ASN A 29 4.38 -13.26 18.78
N LYS A 30 5.13 -12.19 18.45
CA LYS A 30 5.25 -11.01 19.29
C LYS A 30 4.36 -9.87 18.80
N GLU A 31 3.82 -9.11 19.75
CA GLU A 31 3.16 -7.85 19.47
C GLU A 31 4.20 -6.76 19.22
N VAL A 32 4.00 -5.92 18.19
CA VAL A 32 4.92 -4.83 17.88
C VAL A 32 4.18 -3.64 17.27
N LYS A 33 4.69 -2.43 17.55
CA LYS A 33 4.24 -1.19 16.91
C LYS A 33 4.68 -1.17 15.45
N ILE A 34 3.78 -0.80 14.55
CA ILE A 34 4.02 -0.77 13.11
C ILE A 34 3.36 0.45 12.49
N ASP A 35 3.83 0.84 11.30
CA ASP A 35 3.32 2.03 10.63
C ASP A 35 1.85 1.87 10.19
N TRP A 36 1.47 0.67 9.76
CA TRP A 36 0.14 0.36 9.26
C TRP A 36 -0.14 -1.15 9.25
N VAL A 37 -1.43 -1.52 9.25
CA VAL A 37 -1.92 -2.89 9.04
C VAL A 37 -2.89 -2.91 7.86
N SER A 38 -3.06 -4.08 7.23
CA SER A 38 -4.04 -4.22 6.14
C SER A 38 -5.47 -4.12 6.66
N GLY A 39 -6.30 -3.39 5.91
CA GLY A 39 -7.76 -3.32 6.08
C GLY A 39 -8.48 -4.67 6.12
N ALA A 40 -7.86 -5.74 5.62
CA ALA A 40 -8.41 -7.09 5.64
C ALA A 40 -8.66 -7.64 7.06
N CYS A 41 -7.93 -7.16 8.06
CA CYS A 41 -8.11 -7.56 9.45
C CYS A 41 -7.64 -6.45 10.40
N MET A 42 -8.57 -5.58 10.80
CA MET A 42 -8.28 -4.45 11.69
C MET A 42 -9.23 -4.44 12.89
N GLY A 43 -8.65 -4.34 14.10
CA GLY A 43 -9.38 -3.97 15.31
C GLY A 43 -9.20 -2.48 15.56
N LEU A 44 -10.30 -1.73 15.62
CA LEU A 44 -10.29 -0.27 15.76
C LEU A 44 -11.01 0.16 17.04
N ARG A 45 -10.38 1.05 17.81
CA ARG A 45 -11.03 1.64 18.99
C ARG A 45 -12.04 2.69 18.53
N LYS A 46 -13.29 2.58 18.98
CA LYS A 46 -14.35 3.56 18.65
C LYS A 46 -13.91 5.00 18.94
N ARG A 47 -13.38 5.26 20.14
CA ARG A 47 -12.88 6.60 20.51
C ARG A 47 -11.82 7.15 19.57
N ALA A 48 -10.95 6.28 19.03
CA ALA A 48 -9.95 6.70 18.06
C ALA A 48 -10.60 7.10 16.72
N LEU A 49 -11.62 6.36 16.28
CA LEU A 49 -12.40 6.69 15.09
C LEU A 49 -13.23 7.96 15.25
N ASP A 50 -13.80 8.20 16.44
CA ASP A 50 -14.54 9.43 16.74
C ASP A 50 -13.61 10.67 16.65
N GLU A 51 -12.32 10.50 16.94
CA GLU A 51 -11.32 11.57 16.88
C GLU A 51 -10.73 11.77 15.48
N VAL A 52 -10.30 10.69 14.81
CA VAL A 52 -9.58 10.81 13.53
C VAL A 52 -10.47 10.67 12.31
N GLY A 53 -11.71 10.20 12.48
CA GLY A 53 -12.66 9.86 11.42
C GLY A 53 -12.48 8.45 10.86
N LEU A 54 -13.47 8.01 10.07
CA LEU A 54 -13.49 6.70 9.39
C LEU A 54 -12.50 6.64 8.21
N PHE A 55 -12.63 5.63 7.34
CA PHE A 55 -11.93 5.61 6.06
C PHE A 55 -12.30 6.84 5.22
N ASP A 56 -11.32 7.35 4.49
CA ASP A 56 -11.53 8.49 3.61
C ASP A 56 -12.15 8.01 2.29
N GLU A 57 -13.46 8.27 2.12
CA GLU A 57 -14.28 7.79 0.99
C GLU A 57 -13.78 8.23 -0.39
N ARG A 58 -12.84 9.18 -0.43
CA ARG A 58 -12.19 9.54 -1.69
C ARG A 58 -11.40 8.36 -2.25
N TYR A 59 -10.83 7.49 -1.41
CA TYR A 59 -10.18 6.25 -1.83
C TYR A 59 -11.24 5.19 -2.12
N TYR A 60 -11.36 4.78 -3.39
CA TYR A 60 -12.26 3.69 -3.77
C TYR A 60 -11.70 2.32 -3.34
N MET A 61 -10.41 2.10 -3.58
CA MET A 61 -9.70 0.88 -3.18
C MET A 61 -8.20 1.17 -3.06
N TYR A 62 -7.54 0.45 -2.14
CA TYR A 62 -6.13 0.57 -1.77
C TYR A 62 -5.76 1.91 -1.13
N VAL A 63 -4.84 1.85 -0.16
CA VAL A 63 -4.25 3.01 0.54
C VAL A 63 -5.20 3.68 1.56
N GLU A 64 -6.47 3.31 1.61
CA GLU A 64 -7.42 3.78 2.63
C GLU A 64 -7.00 3.37 4.05
N ASP A 65 -6.46 2.16 4.19
CA ASP A 65 -5.96 1.58 5.43
C ASP A 65 -4.65 2.25 5.88
N LEU A 66 -3.73 2.47 4.94
CA LEU A 66 -2.52 3.26 5.12
C LEU A 66 -2.83 4.69 5.63
N ASP A 67 -3.80 5.36 4.99
CA ASP A 67 -4.23 6.70 5.35
C ASP A 67 -4.83 6.76 6.76
N LEU A 68 -5.70 5.80 7.10
CA LEU A 68 -6.28 5.71 8.44
C LEU A 68 -5.19 5.47 9.50
N CYS A 69 -4.27 4.53 9.27
CA CYS A 69 -3.17 4.26 10.19
C CYS A 69 -2.27 5.49 10.38
N LYS A 70 -1.97 6.23 9.31
CA LYS A 70 -1.21 7.49 9.38
C LYS A 70 -1.93 8.54 10.22
N ARG A 71 -3.24 8.70 10.07
CA ARG A 71 -4.06 9.62 10.88
C ARG A 71 -4.09 9.22 12.35
N MET A 72 -4.19 7.92 12.64
CA MET A 72 -4.09 7.39 14.01
C MET A 72 -2.76 7.80 14.66
N TRP A 73 -1.63 7.55 13.99
CA TRP A 73 -0.32 7.97 14.47
C TRP A 73 -0.21 9.47 14.69
N ASN A 74 -0.72 10.28 13.77
CA ASN A 74 -0.68 11.74 13.89
C ASN A 74 -1.52 12.27 15.07
N ALA A 75 -2.56 11.55 15.48
CA ALA A 75 -3.39 11.84 16.64
C ALA A 75 -2.87 11.19 17.94
N GLY A 76 -1.68 10.57 17.92
CA GLY A 76 -1.07 9.94 19.09
C GLY A 76 -1.60 8.53 19.42
N TRP A 77 -2.46 7.96 18.57
CA TRP A 77 -2.85 6.56 18.67
C TRP A 77 -1.76 5.66 18.07
N GLU A 78 -1.63 4.45 18.61
CA GLU A 78 -0.66 3.48 18.12
C GLU A 78 -1.33 2.44 17.22
N VAL A 79 -0.63 2.07 16.15
CA VAL A 79 -0.99 0.90 15.33
C VAL A 79 -0.04 -0.24 15.70
N ARG A 80 -0.61 -1.43 15.93
CA ARG A 80 0.13 -2.61 16.40
C ARG A 80 -0.26 -3.86 15.65
N TYR A 81 0.73 -4.72 15.40
CA TYR A 81 0.51 -6.10 14.97
C TYR A 81 0.13 -6.95 16.18
N PHE A 82 -1.01 -7.66 16.12
CA PHE A 82 -1.50 -8.49 17.20
C PHE A 82 -1.57 -9.97 16.79
N PRO A 83 -0.62 -10.81 17.24
CA PRO A 83 -0.45 -12.17 16.72
C PRO A 83 -1.52 -13.16 17.21
N ARG A 84 -2.25 -12.83 18.28
CA ARG A 84 -3.25 -13.73 18.90
C ARG A 84 -4.59 -13.74 18.15
N ALA A 85 -4.78 -12.86 17.16
CA ALA A 85 -5.94 -12.86 16.28
C ALA A 85 -5.46 -13.10 14.84
N THR A 86 -5.94 -14.17 14.22
CA THR A 86 -5.51 -14.56 12.88
C THR A 86 -6.72 -14.79 11.99
N VAL A 87 -6.65 -14.31 10.75
CA VAL A 87 -7.65 -14.57 9.71
C VAL A 87 -6.96 -15.00 8.43
N VAL A 88 -7.64 -15.81 7.62
CA VAL A 88 -7.18 -16.19 6.28
C VAL A 88 -7.74 -15.20 5.27
N HIS A 89 -6.86 -14.46 4.59
CA HIS A 89 -7.25 -13.53 3.53
C HIS A 89 -7.05 -14.17 2.16
N TYR A 90 -8.15 -14.50 1.48
CA TYR A 90 -8.13 -14.99 0.10
C TYR A 90 -7.87 -13.83 -0.87
N LEU A 91 -6.60 -13.62 -1.20
CA LEU A 91 -6.13 -12.55 -2.07
C LEU A 91 -6.87 -12.53 -3.42
N GLY A 92 -7.23 -11.34 -3.87
CA GLY A 92 -7.77 -11.12 -5.21
C GLY A 92 -9.24 -11.51 -5.41
N GLY A 93 -9.98 -11.84 -4.34
CA GLY A 93 -11.42 -12.11 -4.42
C GLY A 93 -12.20 -10.98 -5.12
N SER A 94 -11.93 -9.73 -4.72
CA SER A 94 -12.56 -8.53 -5.29
C SER A 94 -11.93 -8.05 -6.61
N THR A 95 -10.86 -8.71 -7.09
CA THR A 95 -10.06 -8.26 -8.24
C THR A 95 -10.18 -9.15 -9.48
N LYS A 96 -10.96 -10.23 -9.39
CA LYS A 96 -11.24 -11.11 -10.53
C LYS A 96 -11.97 -10.35 -11.63
N GLY A 97 -11.35 -10.25 -12.82
CA GLY A 97 -11.95 -9.65 -14.02
C GLY A 97 -11.81 -8.13 -14.15
N THR A 98 -11.38 -7.41 -13.10
CA THR A 98 -11.33 -5.94 -13.04
C THR A 98 -9.90 -5.37 -12.98
N GLY A 99 -8.91 -6.15 -13.43
CA GLY A 99 -7.50 -5.83 -13.23
C GLY A 99 -7.03 -4.47 -13.74
N VAL A 100 -7.58 -3.95 -14.84
CA VAL A 100 -7.21 -2.62 -15.37
C VAL A 100 -7.80 -1.50 -14.53
N GLU A 101 -9.10 -1.58 -14.25
CA GLU A 101 -9.81 -0.56 -13.47
C GLU A 101 -9.22 -0.46 -12.07
N LEU A 102 -9.02 -1.60 -11.40
CA LEU A 102 -8.42 -1.63 -10.08
C LEU A 102 -6.98 -1.15 -10.07
N PHE A 103 -6.20 -1.45 -11.10
CA PHE A 103 -4.85 -0.91 -11.23
C PHE A 103 -4.88 0.62 -11.36
N TYR A 104 -5.79 1.17 -12.17
CA TYR A 104 -6.00 2.61 -12.30
C TYR A 104 -6.42 3.25 -10.97
N GLN A 105 -7.41 2.67 -10.28
CA GLN A 105 -7.85 3.15 -8.97
C GLN A 105 -6.73 3.11 -7.94
N GLN A 106 -5.90 2.06 -7.95
CA GLN A 106 -4.71 1.98 -7.11
C GLN A 106 -3.74 3.15 -7.39
N GLN A 107 -3.44 3.46 -8.65
CA GLN A 107 -2.56 4.58 -8.98
C GLN A 107 -3.15 5.91 -8.51
N LYS A 108 -4.46 6.11 -8.69
CA LYS A 108 -5.19 7.29 -8.24
C LYS A 108 -5.18 7.45 -6.72
N SER A 109 -5.38 6.35 -5.98
CA SER A 109 -5.29 6.32 -4.52
C SER A 109 -3.89 6.67 -4.02
N VAL A 110 -2.85 6.06 -4.61
CA VAL A 110 -1.45 6.37 -4.28
C VAL A 110 -1.17 7.85 -4.52
N PHE A 111 -1.52 8.38 -5.69
CA PHE A 111 -1.31 9.79 -6.01
C PHE A 111 -2.00 10.71 -5.00
N ARG A 112 -3.27 10.43 -4.67
CA ARG A 112 -4.02 11.20 -3.67
C ARG A 112 -3.37 11.16 -2.29
N TYR A 113 -2.89 10.00 -1.86
CA TYR A 113 -2.22 9.85 -0.56
C TYR A 113 -0.97 10.72 -0.46
N PHE A 114 -0.16 10.76 -1.52
CA PHE A 114 1.02 11.62 -1.56
C PHE A 114 0.65 13.11 -1.57
N LEU A 115 -0.39 13.50 -2.32
CA LEU A 115 -0.90 14.87 -2.27
C LEU A 115 -1.38 15.25 -0.87
N LYS A 116 -2.07 14.34 -0.16
CA LYS A 116 -2.63 14.62 1.17
C LYS A 116 -1.55 14.73 2.25
N ASN A 117 -0.55 13.86 2.23
CA ASN A 117 0.35 13.66 3.37
C ASN A 117 1.73 14.34 3.26
N TYR A 118 2.11 14.89 2.11
CA TYR A 118 3.40 15.57 1.93
C TYR A 118 3.21 17.09 1.80
N GLY A 119 4.10 17.87 2.43
CA GLY A 119 4.07 19.34 2.40
C GLY A 119 4.47 19.93 1.04
N TYR A 120 4.16 21.22 0.83
CA TYR A 120 4.34 21.91 -0.46
C TYR A 120 5.75 21.77 -1.06
N SER A 121 6.79 21.93 -0.26
CA SER A 121 8.18 21.84 -0.72
C SER A 121 8.53 20.46 -1.30
N TRP A 122 8.00 19.39 -0.69
CA TRP A 122 8.19 18.04 -1.17
C TRP A 122 7.29 17.71 -2.37
N ARG A 123 6.12 18.34 -2.48
CA ARG A 123 5.19 18.14 -3.59
C ARG A 123 5.79 18.52 -4.95
N VAL A 124 6.51 19.64 -5.03
CA VAL A 124 7.09 20.13 -6.30
C VAL A 124 8.06 19.11 -6.92
N ILE A 125 8.76 18.34 -6.10
CA ILE A 125 9.75 17.35 -6.56
C ILE A 125 9.13 15.94 -6.62
N LEU A 126 8.39 15.53 -5.59
CA LEU A 126 7.86 14.17 -5.48
C LEU A 126 6.69 13.92 -6.42
N ILE A 127 5.84 14.92 -6.70
CA ILE A 127 4.66 14.72 -7.56
C ILE A 127 5.07 14.42 -9.01
N PRO A 128 5.97 15.19 -9.66
CA PRO A 128 6.41 14.85 -11.02
C PRO A 128 7.10 13.48 -11.08
N LEU A 129 7.98 13.17 -10.13
CA LEU A 129 8.66 11.87 -10.07
C LEU A 129 7.67 10.72 -9.87
N LEU A 130 6.70 10.90 -8.98
CA LEU A 130 5.63 9.92 -8.77
C LEU A 130 4.78 9.77 -10.02
N ALA A 131 4.38 10.87 -10.68
CA ALA A 131 3.60 10.82 -11.91
C ALA A 131 4.34 10.07 -13.03
N ILE A 132 5.65 10.32 -13.20
CA ILE A 132 6.51 9.59 -14.14
C ILE A 132 6.56 8.10 -13.77
N ALA A 133 6.78 7.77 -12.50
CA ALA A 133 6.88 6.39 -12.04
C ALA A 133 5.55 5.63 -12.21
N LEU A 134 4.41 6.24 -11.86
CA LEU A 134 3.08 5.65 -12.06
C LEU A 134 2.78 5.51 -13.56
N GLY A 135 3.11 6.50 -14.38
CA GLY A 135 2.96 6.46 -15.84
C GLY A 135 3.79 5.34 -16.48
N PHE A 136 5.04 5.17 -16.07
CA PHE A 136 5.88 4.05 -16.50
C PHE A 136 5.27 2.70 -16.10
N ARG A 137 4.71 2.61 -14.89
CA ARG A 137 4.04 1.40 -14.40
C ARG A 137 2.81 1.03 -15.24
N VAL A 138 2.02 2.04 -15.62
CA VAL A 138 0.88 1.89 -16.55
C VAL A 138 1.38 1.40 -17.91
N LEU A 139 2.44 2.01 -18.46
CA LEU A 139 3.01 1.61 -19.75
C LEU A 139 3.45 0.14 -19.74
N VAL A 140 4.24 -0.26 -18.74
CA VAL A 140 4.71 -1.66 -18.60
C VAL A 140 3.53 -2.63 -18.46
N PHE A 141 2.53 -2.29 -17.66
CA PHE A 141 1.32 -3.11 -17.52
C PHE A 141 0.61 -3.33 -18.86
N PHE A 142 0.46 -2.28 -19.68
CA PHE A 142 -0.13 -2.41 -21.01
C PHE A 142 0.73 -3.22 -21.98
N ILE A 143 2.05 -3.07 -21.95
CA ILE A 143 2.99 -3.87 -22.76
C ILE A 143 2.83 -5.35 -22.42
N ILE A 144 2.87 -5.71 -21.14
CA ILE A 144 2.71 -7.10 -20.67
C ILE A 144 1.34 -7.65 -21.09
N LYS A 145 0.26 -6.90 -20.84
CA LYS A 145 -1.10 -7.36 -21.18
C LYS A 145 -1.29 -7.55 -22.69
N ASN A 146 -0.71 -6.68 -23.51
CA ASN A 146 -0.74 -6.81 -24.97
C ASN A 146 0.08 -8.03 -25.44
N TYR A 147 1.24 -8.26 -24.82
CA TYR A 147 2.07 -9.43 -25.09
C TYR A 147 1.37 -10.75 -24.72
N GLU A 148 0.73 -10.83 -23.55
CA GLU A 148 -0.08 -11.99 -23.15
C GLU A 148 -1.23 -12.26 -24.11
N LYS A 149 -1.92 -11.20 -24.57
CA LYS A 149 -3.00 -11.30 -25.56
C LYS A 149 -2.48 -11.78 -26.92
N PHE A 150 -1.26 -11.41 -27.30
CA PHE A 150 -0.60 -11.88 -28.52
C PHE A 150 -0.24 -13.36 -28.44
N ILE A 151 0.35 -13.82 -27.32
CA ILE A 151 0.67 -15.25 -27.11
C ILE A 151 -0.58 -16.11 -27.12
N LYS A 152 -1.65 -15.73 -26.39
CA LYS A 152 -2.90 -16.51 -26.32
C LYS A 152 -3.69 -16.57 -27.64
N ARG A 153 -3.31 -15.78 -28.65
CA ARG A 153 -3.90 -15.80 -29.99
C ARG A 153 -3.17 -16.74 -30.96
N LYS A 154 -1.97 -17.22 -30.60
CA LYS A 154 -1.29 -18.33 -31.29
C LYS A 154 -1.69 -19.64 -30.63
#